data_AF-A0A2S1H0P1-F1
#
_entry.id   AF-A0A2S1H0P1-F1
#
_cell.length_a   1.000
_cell.length_b   1.000
_cell.length_c   1.000
_cell.angle_alpha   90.00
_cell.angle_beta   90.00
_cell.angle_gamma   90.00
#
_symmetry.space_group_name_H-M   'P 1'
#
loop_
_entity.id
_entity.type
_entity.pdbx_description
1 polymer ?
#
loop_
_entity_poly.entity_id
_entity_poly.type
_entity_poly.pdbx_seq_one_letter_code
_entity_poly.pdbx_strand_id
1 'polypeptide(L)' 'MKYIMGLYLVMIIMVAVNLTSEFIFKGDYSAIASWGTVILFLLGTIFFANARYFLSKKADIPK' A
#
# COMPACT_ATOMS: atom_id res chain seq x y z
N MET A 1 -13.11 9.62 2.59
CA MET A 1 -13.10 8.76 1.38
C MET A 1 -11.77 8.78 0.62
N LYS A 2 -11.16 9.94 0.33
CA LYS A 2 -9.93 10.00 -0.52
C LYS A 2 -8.71 9.23 0.03
N TYR A 3 -8.55 9.12 1.36
CA TYR A 3 -7.42 8.40 1.99
C TYR A 3 -7.51 6.88 1.84
N ILE A 4 -8.75 6.39 1.90
CA ILE A 4 -9.08 4.98 1.74
C ILE A 4 -8.81 4.55 0.29
N MET A 5 -8.97 5.45 -0.68
CA MET A 5 -8.66 5.18 -2.09
C MET A 5 -7.18 4.86 -2.32
N GLY A 6 -6.26 5.57 -1.67
CA GLY A 6 -4.82 5.26 -1.74
C GLY A 6 -4.50 3.90 -1.12
N LEU A 7 -5.13 3.57 0.01
CA LEU A 7 -4.99 2.26 0.65
C LEU A 7 -5.50 1.13 -0.25
N TYR A 8 -6.68 1.29 -0.86
CA TYR A 8 -7.21 0.32 -1.82
C TYR A 8 -6.32 0.14 -3.04
N LEU A 9 -5.71 1.22 -3.54
CA LEU A 9 -4.80 1.15 -4.68
C LEU A 9 -3.53 0.35 -4.34
N VAL A 10 -2.95 0.54 -3.15
CA VAL A 10 -1.82 -0.28 -2.68
C VAL A 10 -2.23 -1.75 -2.54
N MET A 11 -3.41 -2.03 -1.97
CA MET A 11 -3.94 -3.39 -1.83
C MET A 11 -4.09 -4.10 -3.19
N ILE A 12 -4.60 -3.39 -4.21
CA ILE A 12 -4.70 -3.94 -5.58
C ILE A 12 -3.32 -4.29 -6.14
N ILE A 13 -2.32 -3.42 -5.95
CA ILE A 13 -0.96 -3.68 -6.43
C ILE A 13 -0.35 -4.89 -5.71
N MET A 14 -0.54 -5.03 -4.40
CA MET A 14 -0.06 -6.18 -3.63
C MET A 14 -0.65 -7.50 -4.16
N VAL A 15 -1.95 -7.50 -4.46
CA VAL A 15 -2.63 -8.67 -5.06
C VAL A 15 -2.04 -8.97 -6.44
N ALA A 16 -1.83 -7.95 -7.28
CA ALA A 16 -1.22 -8.12 -8.61
C ALA A 16 0.20 -8.70 -8.54
N VAL A 17 1.03 -8.25 -7.59
CA VAL A 17 2.39 -8.77 -7.38
C VAL A 17 2.36 -10.25 -7.01
N ASN A 18 1.48 -10.64 -6.08
CA ASN A 18 1.32 -12.04 -5.69
C ASN A 18 0.83 -12.93 -6.84
N LEU A 19 -0.19 -12.49 -7.58
CA LEU A 19 -0.67 -13.22 -8.76
C LEU A 19 0.41 -13.35 -9.84
N THR A 20 1.16 -12.29 -10.10
CA THR A 20 2.27 -12.34 -11.08
C THR A 20 3.34 -13.33 -10.62
N SER A 21 3.70 -13.30 -9.33
CA SER A 21 4.67 -14.22 -8.75
C SER A 21 4.26 -15.69 -8.88
N GLU A 22 2.99 -16.01 -8.63
CA GLU A 22 2.51 -17.39 -8.65
C GLU A 22 2.24 -17.87 -10.08
N PHE A 23 1.50 -17.10 -10.87
CA PHE A 23 1.00 -17.55 -12.18
C PHE A 23 1.99 -17.33 -13.32
N ILE A 24 2.81 -16.28 -13.29
CA ILE A 24 3.77 -15.98 -14.37
C ILE A 24 5.15 -16.54 -14.02
N PHE A 25 5.59 -16.34 -12.79
CA PHE A 25 6.92 -16.74 -12.33
C PHE A 25 6.97 -18.12 -11.68
N LYS A 26 5.84 -18.84 -11.60
CA LYS A 26 5.74 -20.22 -11.07
C LYS A 26 6.37 -20.40 -9.69
N GLY A 27 6.38 -19.34 -8.87
CA GLY A 27 6.95 -19.37 -7.54
C GLY A 27 8.48 -19.23 -7.45
N ASP A 28 9.22 -19.21 -8.57
CA ASP A 28 10.70 -19.10 -8.56
C ASP A 28 11.18 -17.80 -7.88
N TYR A 29 10.39 -16.74 -7.99
CA TYR A 29 10.65 -15.44 -7.37
C TYR A 29 9.75 -15.13 -6.16
N SER A 30 9.07 -16.14 -5.60
CA SER A 30 8.08 -15.98 -4.51
C SER A 30 8.67 -15.29 -3.28
N ALA A 31 9.93 -15.58 -2.94
CA ALA A 31 10.61 -14.92 -1.83
C ALA A 31 10.75 -13.41 -2.04
N ILE A 32 11.22 -12.98 -3.22
CA ILE A 32 11.39 -11.56 -3.55
C ILE A 32 10.04 -10.84 -3.69
N ALA A 33 9.06 -11.49 -4.31
CA ALA A 33 7.71 -10.94 -4.43
C ALA A 33 7.05 -10.73 -3.05
N SER A 34 7.25 -11.69 -2.13
CA SER A 34 6.78 -11.58 -0.74
C SER A 34 7.45 -10.42 -0.01
N TRP A 35 8.77 -10.28 -0.12
CA TRP A 35 9.50 -9.14 0.46
C TRP A 35 9.08 -7.80 -0.14
N GLY A 36 8.89 -7.74 -1.46
CA GLY A 36 8.36 -6.56 -2.14
C GLY A 36 6.96 -6.19 -1.66
N THR A 37 6.10 -7.18 -1.45
CA THR A 37 4.74 -7.00 -0.93
C THR A 37 4.74 -6.45 0.50
N VAL A 38 5.63 -6.95 1.37
CA VAL A 38 5.80 -6.43 2.73
C VAL A 38 6.26 -4.97 2.72
N ILE A 39 7.24 -4.62 1.89
CA ILE A 39 7.73 -3.23 1.76
C ILE A 39 6.60 -2.31 1.25
N LEU A 40 5.83 -2.77 0.24
CA LEU A 40 4.69 -2.03 -0.29
C LEU A 40 3.63 -1.77 0.78
N PHE A 41 3.35 -2.78 1.61
CA PHE A 41 2.40 -2.67 2.71
C PHE A 41 2.83 -1.64 3.75
N LEU A 42 4.10 -1.69 4.17
CA LEU A 42 4.66 -0.74 5.15
C LEU A 42 4.63 0.69 4.60
N LEU A 43 5.05 0.88 3.34
CA LEU A 43 4.99 2.18 2.67
C LEU A 43 3.56 2.72 2.58
N GLY A 44 2.60 1.89 2.15
CA GLY A 44 1.19 2.28 2.07
C GLY A 44 0.62 2.66 3.44
N THR A 45 1.01 1.94 4.49
CA THR A 45 0.58 2.20 5.87
C THR A 45 1.16 3.51 6.41
N ILE A 46 2.46 3.74 6.23
CA ILE A 46 3.13 4.99 6.63
C ILE A 46 2.52 6.18 5.89
N PHE A 47 2.31 6.04 4.57
CA PHE A 47 1.72 7.10 3.76
C PHE A 47 0.29 7.41 4.19
N PHE A 48 -0.52 6.38 4.45
CA PHE A 48 -1.87 6.55 4.98
C PHE A 48 -1.90 7.21 6.35
N ALA A 49 -1.05 6.75 7.28
CA ALA A 49 -0.95 7.32 8.62
C ALA A 49 -0.52 8.79 8.59
N ASN A 50 0.48 9.12 7.76
CA ASN A 50 0.95 10.49 7.58
C ASN A 50 -0.11 11.38 6.93
N ALA A 51 -0.77 10.91 5.87
CA ALA A 51 -1.86 11.64 5.22
C ALA A 51 -3.03 11.90 6.18
N ARG A 52 -3.38 10.92 7.02
CA ARG A 52 -4.40 11.07 8.07
C ARG A 52 -3.98 12.12 9.09
N TYR A 53 -2.74 12.07 9.57
CA TYR A 53 -2.23 13.01 10.58
C TYR A 53 -2.16 14.45 10.05
N PHE A 54 -1.57 14.65 8.87
CA PHE A 54 -1.39 15.98 8.27
C PHE A 54 -2.73 16.67 7.96
N LEU A 55 -3.72 15.90 7.52
CA LEU A 55 -5.04 16.45 7.20
C LEU A 55 -5.93 16.63 8.43
N SER A 56 -5.79 15.79 9.46
CA SER A 56 -6.45 16.03 10.75
C SER A 56 -5.97 17.36 11.36
N LYS A 57 -4.67 17.65 11.27
CA LYS A 57 -4.10 18.93 11.71
C LYS A 57 -4.61 20.14 10.90
N LYS A 58 -4.96 19.95 9.63
CA LYS A 58 -5.50 21.02 8.76
C LYS A 58 -6.99 21.32 9.03
N ALA A 59 -7.70 20.40 9.69
CA ALA A 59 -9.08 20.59 10.11
C ALA A 59 -9.21 21.42 11.40
N ASP A 60 -8.17 21.45 12.24
CA ASP A 60 -8.11 22.22 13.50
C ASP A 60 -7.64 23.68 13.36
N ILE A 61 -7.24 24.10 12.15
CA ILE A 61 -6.87 25.51 11.90
C ILE A 61 -8.12 26.23 11.37
N PRO A 62 -8.76 27.13 12.15
CA PRO A 62 -9.90 27.90 11.67
C PRO A 62 -9.47 28.79 10.50
N LYS A 63 -10.29 28.81 9.44
CA LYS A 63 -10.13 29.66 8.26
C LYS A 63 -10.36 31.13 8.59
#